data_AF-A0A2U3EMH6-F1
#
_entry.id   AF-A0A2U3EMH6-F1
#
_cell.length_a   1.000
_cell.length_b   1.000
_cell.length_c   1.000
_cell.angle_alpha   90.00
_cell.angle_beta   90.00
_cell.angle_gamma   90.00
#
_symmetry.space_group_name_H-M   'P 1'
#
loop_
_entity.id
_entity.type
_entity.pdbx_description
1 polymer ?
#
loop_
_entity_poly.entity_id
_entity_poly.type
_entity_poly.pdbx_seq_one_letter_code
_entity_poly.pdbx_strand_id
1 'polypeptide(L)'
;MTTTTTTTAAMLTKTTQVYAHHGLPLECDIYTDSSSSSSRSDAPVFLYFHPGGLVNWGRDCIPPWLVQTGAKGLLEDATAAYAFARRYEAAEGRSRHVIVGGGSGGVFPATLVVNNCSPPPLALFSIQGINTFRHPHFTSSTLLTPAPIRDEDMAPAIAGPIAVGVTMPGAENAFRVAMLRPADASRNPDYEAEPVPSPPLKNPRSGLYEYYTHRNAWGGMVGDVDNGYEWARERTDEARERVARWPPTVVFHGDADVAVPIGVSEQMRDCLGGDKVSLFVAPGQDHLYDLTRFMEDPAPEMDAVRQAVKRLDEIVAHHNAASV
;
A
#
# COMPACT_ATOMS: atom_id res chain seq x y z
N MET A 1 -17.96 42.73 24.75
CA MET A 1 -17.97 41.27 24.99
C MET A 1 -17.20 40.63 23.86
N THR A 2 -16.13 39.90 24.17
CA THR A 2 -15.33 39.19 23.16
C THR A 2 -15.88 37.77 23.05
N THR A 3 -16.45 37.42 21.90
CA THR A 3 -16.88 36.05 21.62
C THR A 3 -15.67 35.19 21.31
N THR A 4 -15.22 34.40 22.29
CA THR A 4 -14.22 33.36 22.06
C THR A 4 -14.85 32.24 21.25
N THR A 5 -14.60 32.22 19.94
CA THR A 5 -15.00 31.09 19.09
C THR A 5 -14.14 29.89 19.46
N THR A 6 -14.66 29.00 20.29
CA THR A 6 -14.02 27.70 20.57
C THR A 6 -14.12 26.85 19.31
N THR A 7 -13.11 26.95 18.45
CA THR A 7 -12.92 25.97 17.37
C THR A 7 -12.75 24.60 18.02
N THR A 8 -13.76 23.74 17.90
CA THR A 8 -13.63 22.34 18.30
C THR A 8 -12.48 21.76 17.51
N ALA A 9 -11.41 21.37 18.20
CA ALA A 9 -10.24 20.83 17.52
C ALA A 9 -10.62 19.60 16.71
N ALA A 10 -9.95 19.42 15.57
CA ALA A 10 -9.96 18.16 14.85
C ALA A 10 -9.64 17.01 15.82
N MET A 11 -10.18 15.83 15.55
CA MET A 11 -9.76 14.61 16.23
C MET A 11 -9.74 13.49 15.22
N LEU A 12 -8.53 13.00 14.93
CA LEU A 12 -8.34 11.79 14.15
C LEU A 12 -8.88 10.59 14.94
N THR A 13 -9.81 9.86 14.33
CA THR A 13 -10.45 8.67 14.90
C THR A 13 -10.12 7.44 14.07
N LYS A 14 -9.77 6.32 14.72
CA LYS A 14 -9.61 4.99 14.12
C LYS A 14 -10.85 4.16 14.44
N THR A 15 -11.50 3.60 13.43
CA THR A 15 -12.54 2.56 13.58
C THR A 15 -12.20 1.36 12.71
N THR A 16 -12.46 0.16 13.18
CA THR A 16 -12.25 -1.08 12.41
C THR A 16 -13.57 -1.56 11.82
N GLN A 17 -13.60 -1.97 10.56
CA GLN A 17 -14.78 -2.48 9.85
C GLN A 17 -14.45 -3.75 9.08
N VAL A 18 -15.38 -4.71 9.06
CA VAL A 18 -15.28 -5.91 8.20
C VAL A 18 -15.77 -5.54 6.79
N TYR A 19 -14.89 -5.63 5.79
CA TYR A 19 -15.20 -5.29 4.40
C TYR A 19 -15.50 -6.52 3.52
N ALA A 20 -14.98 -7.69 3.90
CA ALA A 20 -15.15 -8.97 3.20
C ALA A 20 -15.01 -10.15 4.16
N HIS A 21 -15.23 -11.38 3.68
CA HIS A 21 -15.07 -12.59 4.48
C HIS A 21 -14.58 -13.77 3.62
N HIS A 22 -13.33 -14.19 3.83
CA HIS A 22 -12.66 -15.23 3.02
C HIS A 22 -12.21 -16.39 3.92
N GLY A 23 -13.17 -17.22 4.36
CA GLY A 23 -12.97 -18.21 5.42
C GLY A 23 -12.82 -17.62 6.84
N LEU A 24 -12.38 -16.37 6.94
CA LEU A 24 -12.30 -15.54 8.14
C LEU A 24 -12.71 -14.09 7.80
N PRO A 25 -13.11 -13.24 8.77
CA PRO A 25 -13.48 -11.84 8.52
C PRO A 25 -12.26 -11.01 8.11
N LEU A 26 -12.40 -10.27 7.02
CA LEU A 26 -11.36 -9.36 6.51
C LEU A 26 -11.68 -7.93 6.95
N GLU A 27 -10.80 -7.37 7.78
CA GLU A 27 -10.96 -6.09 8.43
C GLU A 27 -10.10 -5.01 7.79
N CYS A 28 -10.64 -3.78 7.74
CA CYS A 28 -9.91 -2.57 7.41
C CYS A 28 -10.02 -1.56 8.55
N ASP A 29 -8.95 -0.79 8.76
CA ASP A 29 -8.95 0.33 9.70
C ASP A 29 -9.20 1.63 8.95
N ILE A 30 -10.18 2.38 9.43
CA ILE A 30 -10.69 3.59 8.81
C ILE A 30 -10.34 4.77 9.70
N TYR A 31 -9.58 5.71 9.13
CA TYR A 31 -9.09 6.91 9.79
C TYR A 31 -9.89 8.12 9.29
N THR A 32 -10.59 8.83 10.19
CA THR A 32 -11.36 10.04 9.82
C THR A 32 -11.19 11.16 10.84
N ASP A 33 -11.22 12.41 10.36
CA ASP A 33 -11.31 13.60 11.22
C ASP A 33 -12.78 13.95 11.52
N SER A 34 -13.06 14.15 12.80
CA SER A 34 -14.35 14.62 13.34
C SER A 34 -14.77 16.01 12.85
N SER A 35 -13.85 16.89 12.44
CA SER A 35 -14.18 18.27 12.04
C SER A 35 -14.97 18.37 10.72
N SER A 36 -14.84 17.36 9.86
CA SER A 36 -15.17 17.39 8.43
C SER A 36 -16.65 17.16 8.05
N SER A 37 -17.57 17.17 9.02
CA SER A 37 -18.90 16.55 8.91
C SER A 37 -19.84 17.06 7.80
N SER A 38 -19.54 18.19 7.15
CA SER A 38 -20.33 18.77 6.06
C SER A 38 -19.73 18.65 4.65
N SER A 39 -18.50 18.12 4.49
CA SER A 39 -17.79 18.08 3.19
C SER A 39 -17.26 16.70 2.76
N ARG A 40 -17.49 15.64 3.55
CA ARG A 40 -16.92 14.30 3.32
C ARG A 40 -17.28 13.62 2.00
N SER A 41 -18.40 13.97 1.36
CA SER A 41 -18.90 13.23 0.18
C SER A 41 -17.99 13.34 -1.04
N ASP A 42 -17.30 14.48 -1.19
CA ASP A 42 -16.67 14.86 -2.46
C ASP A 42 -15.13 14.71 -2.40
N ALA A 43 -14.55 14.68 -1.19
CA ALA A 43 -13.14 14.35 -0.99
C ALA A 43 -12.87 12.86 -1.26
N PRO A 44 -11.80 12.50 -2.00
CA PRO A 44 -11.48 11.11 -2.30
C PRO A 44 -11.11 10.31 -1.04
N VAL A 45 -11.41 9.02 -1.05
CA VAL A 45 -10.89 8.06 -0.07
C VAL A 45 -9.49 7.62 -0.50
N PHE A 46 -8.57 7.48 0.45
CA PHE A 46 -7.29 6.80 0.21
C PHE A 46 -7.39 5.35 0.71
N LEU A 47 -7.43 4.39 -0.22
CA LEU A 47 -7.41 2.96 0.07
C LEU A 47 -5.97 2.46 0.11
N TYR A 48 -5.49 2.16 1.32
CA TYR A 48 -4.13 1.68 1.56
C TYR A 48 -4.08 0.15 1.74
N PHE A 49 -3.45 -0.54 0.80
CA PHE A 49 -2.77 -1.80 1.03
C PHE A 49 -1.33 -1.51 1.47
N HIS A 50 -0.54 -2.49 1.89
CA HIS A 50 0.52 -2.19 2.85
C HIS A 50 1.73 -3.15 2.82
N PRO A 51 2.85 -2.79 3.46
CA PRO A 51 4.07 -3.59 3.42
C PRO A 51 3.98 -4.91 4.20
N GLY A 52 4.98 -5.77 3.97
CA GLY A 52 5.00 -7.17 4.44
C GLY A 52 5.16 -8.22 3.32
N GLY A 53 5.46 -7.80 2.08
CA GLY A 53 5.80 -8.72 0.98
C GLY A 53 4.69 -9.72 0.60
N LEU A 54 3.42 -9.42 0.91
CA LEU A 54 2.27 -10.32 0.78
C LEU A 54 2.36 -11.63 1.60
N VAL A 55 3.24 -11.69 2.60
CA VAL A 55 3.38 -12.88 3.47
C VAL A 55 3.53 -12.56 4.96
N ASN A 56 3.86 -11.32 5.33
CA ASN A 56 4.09 -10.87 6.71
C ASN A 56 3.25 -9.60 7.06
N TRP A 57 3.25 -9.22 8.34
CA TRP A 57 2.64 -8.01 8.95
C TRP A 57 1.09 -7.95 8.95
N GLY A 58 0.51 -7.15 9.86
CA GLY A 58 -0.93 -7.11 10.17
C GLY A 58 -1.52 -5.71 10.18
N ARG A 59 -2.73 -5.50 10.72
CA ARG A 59 -3.51 -4.27 10.51
C ARG A 59 -3.05 -2.96 11.18
N ASP A 60 -1.85 -2.93 11.75
CA ASP A 60 -1.16 -1.67 12.06
C ASP A 60 0.00 -1.37 11.08
N CYS A 61 0.24 -2.28 10.10
CA CYS A 61 1.23 -2.26 9.01
C CYS A 61 0.71 -3.10 7.79
N ILE A 62 -0.49 -2.80 7.27
CA ILE A 62 -1.65 -3.61 6.65
C ILE A 62 -1.45 -5.49 3.79
N PRO A 63 -1.98 -6.76 3.52
CA PRO A 63 -2.31 -7.95 4.33
C PRO A 63 -1.23 -9.05 4.20
N PRO A 64 -1.38 -10.21 4.89
CA PRO A 64 -1.69 -11.39 4.08
C PRO A 64 -2.39 -12.57 4.76
N TRP A 65 -3.22 -13.19 3.93
CA TRP A 65 -3.67 -14.59 3.99
C TRP A 65 -3.35 -15.31 2.64
N LEU A 66 -2.60 -14.65 1.74
CA LEU A 66 -2.36 -15.03 0.34
C LEU A 66 -1.88 -16.47 0.15
N VAL A 67 -0.94 -16.94 0.96
CA VAL A 67 -0.38 -18.31 0.88
C VAL A 67 -1.47 -19.39 0.96
N GLN A 68 -2.63 -19.06 1.55
CA GLN A 68 -3.77 -19.95 1.72
C GLN A 68 -4.96 -19.66 0.77
N THR A 69 -5.10 -18.46 0.20
CA THR A 69 -6.21 -18.11 -0.73
C THR A 69 -5.80 -17.97 -2.21
N GLY A 70 -4.50 -17.85 -2.48
CA GLY A 70 -3.92 -17.77 -3.82
C GLY A 70 -4.28 -16.52 -4.63
N ALA A 71 -3.78 -16.49 -5.87
CA ALA A 71 -3.99 -15.43 -6.86
C ALA A 71 -5.43 -14.88 -6.90
N LYS A 72 -6.41 -15.80 -7.03
CA LYS A 72 -7.82 -15.45 -7.19
C LYS A 72 -8.42 -14.84 -5.91
N GLY A 73 -8.10 -15.40 -4.74
CA GLY A 73 -8.60 -14.87 -3.48
C GLY A 73 -8.10 -13.45 -3.23
N LEU A 74 -6.79 -13.21 -3.44
CA LEU A 74 -6.22 -11.86 -3.32
C LEU A 74 -6.91 -10.84 -4.25
N LEU A 75 -7.27 -11.24 -5.47
CA LEU A 75 -8.02 -10.37 -6.39
C LEU A 75 -9.46 -10.11 -5.90
N GLU A 76 -10.16 -11.14 -5.40
CA GLU A 76 -11.49 -11.00 -4.81
C GLU A 76 -11.47 -10.04 -3.60
N ASP A 77 -10.46 -10.17 -2.73
CA ASP A 77 -10.35 -9.37 -1.52
C ASP A 77 -9.91 -7.92 -1.83
N ALA A 78 -9.01 -7.70 -2.80
CA ALA A 78 -8.59 -6.37 -3.24
C ALA A 78 -9.73 -5.62 -3.95
N THR A 79 -10.49 -6.30 -4.82
CA THR A 79 -11.67 -5.71 -5.47
C THR A 79 -12.82 -5.46 -4.49
N ALA A 80 -13.00 -6.31 -3.47
CA ALA A 80 -13.95 -6.07 -2.38
C ALA A 80 -13.58 -4.83 -1.54
N ALA A 81 -12.29 -4.67 -1.18
CA ALA A 81 -11.80 -3.49 -0.47
C ALA A 81 -12.05 -2.19 -1.27
N TYR A 82 -11.83 -2.21 -2.59
CA TYR A 82 -12.15 -1.09 -3.48
C TYR A 82 -13.66 -0.80 -3.54
N ALA A 83 -14.50 -1.84 -3.66
CA ALA A 83 -15.95 -1.69 -3.67
C ALA A 83 -16.50 -1.15 -2.33
N PHE A 84 -15.86 -1.50 -1.21
CA PHE A 84 -16.14 -0.93 0.12
C PHE A 84 -15.74 0.54 0.20
N ALA A 85 -14.49 0.88 -0.16
CA ALA A 85 -13.96 2.24 -0.12
C ALA A 85 -14.80 3.24 -0.94
N ARG A 86 -15.30 2.82 -2.12
CA ARG A 86 -16.19 3.65 -2.96
C ARG A 86 -17.57 3.92 -2.34
N ARG A 87 -18.02 3.10 -1.38
CA ARG A 87 -19.35 3.18 -0.75
C ARG A 87 -19.31 3.76 0.67
N TYR A 88 -18.17 3.73 1.35
CA TYR A 88 -18.06 4.15 2.74
C TYR A 88 -18.35 5.65 2.94
N GLU A 89 -19.37 5.94 3.76
CA GLU A 89 -19.98 7.28 3.93
C GLU A 89 -20.37 7.99 2.61
N ALA A 90 -20.62 7.23 1.53
CA ALA A 90 -21.16 7.79 0.30
C ALA A 90 -22.65 8.13 0.48
N ALA A 91 -23.07 9.30 -0.01
CA ALA A 91 -24.48 9.65 -0.09
C ALA A 91 -25.24 8.68 -1.01
N GLU A 92 -26.55 8.49 -0.77
CA GLU A 92 -27.37 7.55 -1.52
C GLU A 92 -27.31 7.81 -3.05
N GLY A 93 -27.12 6.74 -3.82
CA GLY A 93 -26.93 6.81 -5.28
C GLY A 93 -25.57 7.34 -5.76
N ARG A 94 -24.69 7.82 -4.87
CA ARG A 94 -23.33 8.26 -5.20
C ARG A 94 -22.28 7.17 -4.97
N SER A 95 -21.05 7.46 -5.34
CA SER A 95 -19.86 6.70 -4.95
C SER A 95 -18.68 7.66 -4.85
N ARG A 96 -17.82 7.47 -3.85
CA ARG A 96 -16.64 8.32 -3.66
C ARG A 96 -15.57 7.99 -4.71
N HIS A 97 -14.78 9.00 -5.08
CA HIS A 97 -13.51 8.77 -5.76
C HIS A 97 -12.54 8.10 -4.78
N VAL A 98 -11.68 7.22 -5.30
CA VAL A 98 -10.71 6.47 -4.49
C VAL A 98 -9.34 6.61 -5.13
N ILE A 99 -8.37 7.12 -4.38
CA ILE A 99 -6.95 6.87 -4.65
C ILE A 99 -6.65 5.50 -4.04
N VAL A 100 -6.07 4.60 -4.82
CA VAL A 100 -5.58 3.32 -4.29
C VAL A 100 -4.07 3.39 -4.17
N GLY A 101 -3.50 2.73 -3.16
CA GLY A 101 -2.05 2.65 -3.06
C GLY A 101 -1.58 1.61 -2.08
N GLY A 102 -0.26 1.52 -1.95
CA GLY A 102 0.34 0.77 -0.85
C GLY A 102 1.84 0.89 -0.74
N GLY A 103 2.41 0.13 0.21
CA GLY A 103 3.86 0.01 0.38
C GLY A 103 4.37 -1.40 0.13
N SER A 104 5.56 -1.53 -0.45
CA SER A 104 6.21 -2.83 -0.73
C SER A 104 5.24 -3.79 -1.43
N GLY A 105 5.06 -5.00 -0.91
CA GLY A 105 4.10 -6.00 -1.40
C GLY A 105 2.67 -5.48 -1.58
N GLY A 106 2.21 -4.54 -0.75
CA GLY A 106 0.88 -3.94 -0.84
C GLY A 106 0.59 -3.17 -2.13
N VAL A 107 1.61 -2.75 -2.88
CA VAL A 107 1.40 -2.16 -4.21
C VAL A 107 0.83 -3.18 -5.20
N PHE A 108 1.02 -4.48 -4.98
CA PHE A 108 0.48 -5.52 -5.86
C PHE A 108 -1.06 -5.60 -5.82
N PRO A 109 -1.76 -5.76 -4.68
CA PRO A 109 -3.22 -5.67 -4.66
C PRO A 109 -3.74 -4.28 -5.09
N ALA A 110 -2.95 -3.20 -4.91
CA ALA A 110 -3.28 -1.90 -5.50
C ALA A 110 -3.27 -1.93 -7.05
N THR A 111 -2.28 -2.59 -7.68
CA THR A 111 -2.27 -2.76 -9.14
C THR A 111 -3.30 -3.79 -9.62
N LEU A 112 -3.70 -4.77 -8.79
CA LEU A 112 -4.87 -5.62 -9.08
C LEU A 112 -6.17 -4.81 -9.16
N VAL A 113 -6.39 -3.86 -8.25
CA VAL A 113 -7.53 -2.92 -8.32
C VAL A 113 -7.48 -2.11 -9.62
N VAL A 114 -6.33 -1.53 -9.97
CA VAL A 114 -6.16 -0.74 -11.21
C VAL A 114 -6.46 -1.57 -12.47
N ASN A 115 -6.04 -2.84 -12.50
CA ASN A 115 -6.24 -3.71 -13.66
C ASN A 115 -7.68 -4.24 -13.80
N ASN A 116 -8.43 -4.39 -12.72
CA ASN A 116 -9.68 -5.19 -12.70
C ASN A 116 -10.93 -4.43 -12.26
N CYS A 117 -10.82 -3.23 -11.69
CA CYS A 117 -11.98 -2.48 -11.21
C CYS A 117 -12.44 -1.38 -12.18
N SER A 118 -13.76 -1.22 -12.30
CA SER A 118 -14.39 -0.15 -13.07
C SER A 118 -15.45 0.60 -12.23
N PRO A 119 -15.49 1.94 -12.23
CA PRO A 119 -14.48 2.84 -12.81
C PRO A 119 -13.10 2.66 -12.14
N PRO A 120 -12.01 3.00 -12.84
CA PRO A 120 -10.65 2.94 -12.27
C PRO A 120 -10.51 3.92 -11.09
N PRO A 121 -9.52 3.69 -10.21
CA PRO A 121 -9.19 4.64 -9.15
C PRO A 121 -8.71 5.97 -9.73
N LEU A 122 -8.84 7.05 -8.95
CA LEU A 122 -8.41 8.40 -9.30
C LEU A 122 -6.90 8.49 -9.54
N ALA A 123 -6.13 7.78 -8.72
CA ALA A 123 -4.68 7.64 -8.84
C ALA A 123 -4.23 6.31 -8.24
N LEU A 124 -3.03 5.86 -8.62
CA LEU A 124 -2.28 4.79 -7.95
C LEU A 124 -1.08 5.39 -7.21
N PHE A 125 -0.93 5.11 -5.92
CA PHE A 125 0.23 5.51 -5.11
C PHE A 125 1.10 4.30 -4.74
N SER A 126 2.38 4.34 -5.12
CA SER A 126 3.34 3.26 -4.90
C SER A 126 4.48 3.72 -3.99
N ILE A 127 4.52 3.17 -2.77
CA ILE A 127 5.59 3.37 -1.80
C ILE A 127 6.56 2.19 -1.95
N GLN A 128 7.67 2.37 -2.65
CA GLN A 128 8.80 1.41 -2.72
C GLN A 128 8.32 0.00 -3.12
N GLY A 129 7.51 -0.04 -4.18
CA GLY A 129 6.43 -1.01 -4.35
C GLY A 129 6.69 -2.19 -5.27
N ILE A 130 6.19 -3.36 -4.88
CA ILE A 130 6.06 -4.53 -5.76
C ILE A 130 4.85 -4.33 -6.65
N ASN A 131 5.04 -3.73 -7.82
CA ASN A 131 3.96 -3.47 -8.78
C ASN A 131 3.70 -4.64 -9.75
N THR A 132 4.62 -5.61 -9.84
CA THR A 132 4.50 -6.91 -10.52
C THR A 132 5.56 -7.89 -9.99
N PHE A 133 5.27 -9.18 -10.01
CA PHE A 133 6.19 -10.29 -9.79
C PHE A 133 6.77 -10.85 -11.10
N ARG A 134 6.48 -10.25 -12.26
CA ARG A 134 7.11 -10.62 -13.56
C ARG A 134 8.47 -9.95 -13.79
N HIS A 135 8.88 -9.00 -12.95
CA HIS A 135 10.21 -8.38 -13.01
C HIS A 135 11.32 -9.41 -12.66
N PRO A 136 12.50 -9.40 -13.33
CA PRO A 136 13.56 -10.40 -13.14
C PRO A 136 13.99 -10.70 -11.70
N HIS A 137 13.89 -9.73 -10.78
CA HIS A 137 14.16 -9.93 -9.34
C HIS A 137 13.38 -11.10 -8.73
N PHE A 138 12.13 -11.31 -9.15
CA PHE A 138 11.25 -12.35 -8.60
C PHE A 138 11.34 -13.70 -9.34
N THR A 139 12.17 -13.77 -10.40
CA THR A 139 12.27 -14.92 -11.31
C THR A 139 13.71 -15.37 -11.58
N SER A 140 14.71 -14.71 -10.99
CA SER A 140 16.15 -15.00 -11.15
C SER A 140 16.79 -15.59 -9.88
N SER A 141 16.00 -16.13 -8.95
CA SER A 141 16.43 -16.66 -7.64
C SER A 141 17.20 -15.65 -6.79
N THR A 142 16.80 -14.38 -6.80
CA THR A 142 17.46 -13.32 -6.03
C THR A 142 17.51 -13.69 -4.54
N LEU A 143 18.71 -13.64 -3.97
CA LEU A 143 18.98 -14.03 -2.60
C LEU A 143 19.05 -12.77 -1.71
N LEU A 144 18.04 -12.59 -0.87
CA LEU A 144 17.90 -11.43 0.04
C LEU A 144 18.51 -11.66 1.44
N THR A 145 18.98 -12.88 1.72
CA THR A 145 19.53 -13.29 3.01
C THR A 145 20.98 -13.80 2.86
N PRO A 146 21.83 -13.75 3.90
CA PRO A 146 23.23 -14.21 3.80
C PRO A 146 23.41 -15.67 3.37
N ALA A 147 22.39 -16.50 3.52
CA ALA A 147 22.27 -17.83 2.95
C ALA A 147 20.79 -18.15 2.64
N PRO A 148 20.49 -19.08 1.72
CA PRO A 148 19.11 -19.51 1.44
C PRO A 148 18.39 -20.06 2.68
N ILE A 149 17.12 -19.68 2.83
CA ILE A 149 16.23 -20.20 3.88
C ILE A 149 15.84 -21.65 3.54
N ARG A 150 15.84 -22.54 4.54
CA ARG A 150 15.56 -23.97 4.34
C ARG A 150 14.07 -24.24 4.29
N ASP A 151 13.67 -25.26 3.53
CA ASP A 151 12.27 -25.66 3.39
C ASP A 151 11.65 -26.09 4.73
N GLU A 152 12.44 -26.70 5.61
CA GLU A 152 12.03 -27.10 6.97
C GLU A 152 11.75 -25.91 7.91
N ASP A 153 12.38 -24.75 7.68
CA ASP A 153 12.11 -23.53 8.47
C ASP A 153 10.77 -22.90 8.09
N MET A 154 10.40 -22.97 6.80
CA MET A 154 9.19 -22.34 6.25
C MET A 154 7.97 -23.27 6.20
N ALA A 155 8.17 -24.60 6.14
CA ALA A 155 7.10 -25.59 6.06
C ALA A 155 5.96 -25.41 7.10
N PRO A 156 6.21 -25.08 8.38
CA PRO A 156 5.14 -24.84 9.36
C PRO A 156 4.24 -23.63 9.03
N ALA A 157 4.77 -22.62 8.36
CA ALA A 157 4.02 -21.42 7.96
C ALA A 157 3.25 -21.62 6.65
N ILE A 158 3.78 -22.47 5.75
CA ILE A 158 3.15 -22.84 4.49
C ILE A 158 2.00 -23.84 4.73
N ALA A 159 2.22 -24.86 5.57
CA ALA A 159 1.20 -25.84 5.95
C ALA A 159 0.24 -25.36 7.06
N GLY A 160 0.45 -24.14 7.58
CA GLY A 160 -0.39 -23.54 8.60
C GLY A 160 -1.78 -23.14 8.09
N PRO A 161 -2.78 -23.05 9.00
CA PRO A 161 -4.14 -22.63 8.64
C PRO A 161 -4.20 -21.20 8.10
N ILE A 162 -5.32 -20.84 7.48
CA ILE A 162 -5.57 -19.45 7.05
C ILE A 162 -5.52 -18.55 8.28
N ALA A 163 -4.67 -17.53 8.23
CA ALA A 163 -4.53 -16.52 9.25
C ALA A 163 -4.25 -15.18 8.57
N VAL A 164 -4.73 -14.09 9.16
CA VAL A 164 -4.22 -12.75 8.86
C VAL A 164 -2.81 -12.62 9.41
N GLY A 165 -1.95 -11.85 8.75
CA GLY A 165 -0.68 -11.44 9.35
C GLY A 165 -0.89 -10.54 10.56
N VAL A 166 0.13 -10.45 11.41
CA VAL A 166 0.09 -9.74 12.69
C VAL A 166 1.28 -8.78 12.77
N THR A 167 1.01 -7.55 13.17
CA THR A 167 2.05 -6.60 13.59
C THR A 167 2.40 -6.88 15.04
N MET A 168 3.68 -7.08 15.34
CA MET A 168 4.11 -7.52 16.68
C MET A 168 4.00 -6.37 17.70
N PRO A 169 3.69 -6.64 18.98
CA PRO A 169 3.70 -5.61 20.02
C PRO A 169 5.06 -4.93 20.11
N GLY A 170 5.06 -3.60 20.19
CA GLY A 170 6.28 -2.78 20.21
C GLY A 170 7.06 -2.66 18.89
N ALA A 171 6.50 -3.10 17.75
CA ALA A 171 7.14 -2.88 16.46
C ALA A 171 7.18 -1.37 16.11
N GLU A 172 8.37 -0.82 15.88
CA GLU A 172 8.60 0.62 15.69
C GLU A 172 7.89 1.21 14.46
N ASN A 173 7.60 0.38 13.46
CA ASN A 173 6.87 0.72 12.24
C ASN A 173 5.34 0.54 12.35
N ALA A 174 4.81 0.24 13.55
CA ALA A 174 3.39 0.05 13.78
C ALA A 174 2.68 1.37 14.02
N PHE A 175 1.80 1.80 13.10
CA PHE A 175 1.10 3.06 13.29
C PHE A 175 0.18 3.00 14.52
N ARG A 176 0.19 4.08 15.30
CA ARG A 176 -0.72 4.33 16.42
C ARG A 176 -1.24 5.76 16.28
N VAL A 177 -2.55 5.97 16.44
CA VAL A 177 -3.15 7.32 16.44
C VAL A 177 -2.50 8.23 17.51
N ALA A 178 -2.03 7.64 18.62
CA ALA A 178 -1.30 8.34 19.68
C ALA A 178 0.10 8.89 19.26
N MET A 179 0.66 8.47 18.13
CA MET A 179 1.85 9.09 17.52
C MET A 179 1.57 10.50 16.98
N LEU A 180 0.29 10.86 16.81
CA LEU A 180 -0.14 12.17 16.33
C LEU A 180 -0.87 12.92 17.45
N ARG A 181 -0.68 14.24 17.51
CA ARG A 181 -1.46 15.12 18.37
C ARG A 181 -2.90 15.16 17.86
N PRO A 182 -3.93 15.01 18.71
CA PRO A 182 -5.32 15.05 18.25
C PRO A 182 -5.67 16.33 17.50
N ALA A 183 -5.20 17.48 17.99
CA ALA A 183 -5.70 18.80 17.58
C ALA A 183 -5.25 19.31 16.20
N ASP A 184 -4.11 18.84 15.70
CA ASP A 184 -3.50 19.30 14.45
C ASP A 184 -2.89 18.15 13.60
N ALA A 185 -2.97 16.91 14.08
CA ALA A 185 -2.35 15.71 13.48
C ALA A 185 -0.82 15.79 13.29
N SER A 186 -0.13 16.74 13.91
CA SER A 186 1.35 16.80 13.93
C SER A 186 1.95 15.71 14.83
N ARG A 187 3.24 15.40 14.66
CA ARG A 187 3.97 14.46 15.51
C ARG A 187 3.79 14.74 17.00
N ASN A 188 3.35 13.73 17.74
CA ASN A 188 3.30 13.77 19.20
C ASN A 188 4.70 13.49 19.78
N PRO A 189 5.37 14.47 20.43
CA PRO A 189 6.68 14.23 21.06
C PRO A 189 6.56 13.42 22.36
N ASP A 190 5.37 13.36 22.95
CA ASP A 190 5.09 12.68 24.22
C ASP A 190 4.60 11.23 24.00
N TYR A 191 4.72 10.70 22.77
CA TYR A 191 4.41 9.31 22.44
C TYR A 191 5.58 8.39 22.78
N GLU A 192 5.41 7.53 23.78
CA GLU A 192 6.30 6.40 24.05
C GLU A 192 5.79 5.15 23.32
N ALA A 193 6.70 4.42 22.66
CA ALA A 193 6.37 3.17 21.99
C ALA A 193 6.08 2.04 22.99
N GLU A 194 5.20 1.11 22.62
CA GLU A 194 4.97 -0.13 23.38
C GLU A 194 6.30 -0.91 23.53
N PRO A 195 6.62 -1.48 24.71
CA PRO A 195 7.85 -2.23 24.88
C PRO A 195 7.81 -3.55 24.11
N VAL A 196 8.84 -3.83 23.31
CA VAL A 196 9.03 -5.11 22.61
C VAL A 196 9.09 -6.25 23.65
N PRO A 197 8.28 -7.32 23.51
CA PRO A 197 8.35 -8.47 24.40
C PRO A 197 9.74 -9.10 24.47
N SER A 198 10.14 -9.56 25.67
CA SER A 198 11.40 -10.26 25.88
C SER A 198 11.16 -11.67 26.45
N PRO A 199 11.56 -12.75 25.77
CA PRO A 199 12.18 -12.76 24.44
C PRO A 199 11.21 -12.30 23.33
N PRO A 200 11.71 -11.76 22.21
CA PRO A 200 10.87 -11.36 21.08
C PRO A 200 10.02 -12.52 20.55
N LEU A 201 8.73 -12.26 20.35
CA LEU A 201 7.80 -13.22 19.77
C LEU A 201 8.18 -13.50 18.31
N LYS A 202 8.45 -14.77 17.98
CA LYS A 202 8.73 -15.18 16.61
C LYS A 202 7.45 -15.15 15.78
N ASN A 203 7.42 -14.35 14.72
CA ASN A 203 6.42 -14.45 13.67
C ASN A 203 6.81 -15.59 12.71
N PRO A 204 6.02 -16.68 12.59
CA PRO A 204 6.39 -17.84 11.77
C PRO A 204 6.40 -17.55 10.27
N ARG A 205 5.76 -16.46 9.82
CA ARG A 205 5.70 -16.04 8.42
C ARG A 205 6.86 -15.11 8.02
N SER A 206 7.71 -14.73 8.96
CA SER A 206 8.94 -13.97 8.69
C SER A 206 9.93 -14.83 7.90
N GLY A 207 10.52 -14.31 6.83
CA GLY A 207 11.37 -15.08 5.92
C GLY A 207 10.66 -15.67 4.71
N LEU A 208 9.31 -15.71 4.68
CA LEU A 208 8.58 -16.25 3.52
C LEU A 208 8.80 -15.42 2.25
N TYR A 209 9.06 -14.12 2.36
CA TYR A 209 9.19 -13.23 1.19
C TYR A 209 10.48 -13.55 0.45
N GLU A 210 11.57 -13.55 1.21
CA GLU A 210 12.93 -13.87 0.84
C GLU A 210 13.04 -15.32 0.32
N TYR A 211 12.35 -16.26 1.00
CA TYR A 211 12.23 -17.64 0.57
C TYR A 211 11.54 -17.78 -0.79
N TYR A 212 10.36 -17.17 -0.98
CA TYR A 212 9.62 -17.28 -2.24
C TYR A 212 10.30 -16.54 -3.40
N THR A 213 10.97 -15.41 -3.14
CA THR A 213 11.78 -14.69 -4.14
C THR A 213 12.98 -15.55 -4.57
N HIS A 214 13.73 -16.13 -3.64
CA HIS A 214 14.83 -17.03 -3.98
C HIS A 214 14.37 -18.33 -4.68
N ARG A 215 13.18 -18.83 -4.35
CA ARG A 215 12.56 -20.01 -4.97
C ARG A 215 11.81 -19.74 -6.29
N ASN A 216 11.74 -18.48 -6.75
CA ASN A 216 10.92 -18.05 -7.91
C ASN A 216 9.43 -18.42 -7.81
N ALA A 217 8.92 -18.59 -6.59
CA ALA A 217 7.60 -19.18 -6.35
C ALA A 217 6.44 -18.24 -6.72
N TRP A 218 6.67 -16.93 -6.76
CA TRP A 218 5.65 -15.91 -7.02
C TRP A 218 4.88 -16.13 -8.32
N GLY A 219 5.57 -16.52 -9.41
CA GLY A 219 4.93 -16.82 -10.68
C GLY A 219 3.86 -17.92 -10.59
N GLY A 220 4.05 -18.90 -9.71
CA GLY A 220 3.08 -19.96 -9.44
C GLY A 220 2.01 -19.62 -8.39
N MET A 221 2.19 -18.54 -7.61
CA MET A 221 1.24 -18.13 -6.56
C MET A 221 0.30 -17.00 -6.99
N VAL A 222 0.77 -16.06 -7.83
CA VAL A 222 0.02 -14.87 -8.27
C VAL A 222 0.05 -14.61 -9.79
N GLY A 223 0.75 -15.44 -10.57
CA GLY A 223 0.90 -15.25 -12.02
C GLY A 223 -0.40 -15.21 -12.82
N ASP A 224 -1.48 -15.83 -12.32
CA ASP A 224 -2.81 -15.84 -12.96
C ASP A 224 -3.53 -14.48 -12.89
N VAL A 225 -3.12 -13.59 -11.97
CA VAL A 225 -3.70 -12.24 -11.82
C VAL A 225 -2.68 -11.13 -12.07
N ASP A 226 -1.38 -11.42 -11.92
CA ASP A 226 -0.29 -10.54 -12.33
C ASP A 226 -0.18 -10.47 -13.86
N ASN A 227 -0.55 -9.34 -14.45
CA ASN A 227 -0.41 -9.10 -15.88
C ASN A 227 0.99 -8.63 -16.30
N GLY A 228 1.84 -8.21 -15.35
CA GLY A 228 3.04 -7.41 -15.64
C GLY A 228 2.72 -6.14 -16.43
N TYR A 229 3.71 -5.68 -17.21
CA TYR A 229 3.60 -4.44 -18.00
C TYR A 229 4.05 -4.56 -19.47
N GLU A 230 4.62 -5.68 -19.92
CA GLU A 230 5.09 -5.81 -21.31
C GLU A 230 3.95 -5.70 -22.34
N TRP A 231 2.71 -6.01 -21.95
CA TRP A 231 1.50 -5.78 -22.77
C TRP A 231 1.34 -4.30 -23.19
N ALA A 232 1.86 -3.35 -22.40
CA ALA A 232 1.76 -1.91 -22.70
C ALA A 232 2.69 -1.49 -23.85
N ARG A 233 3.69 -2.31 -24.19
CA ARG A 233 4.62 -2.10 -25.31
C ARG A 233 4.10 -2.71 -26.62
N GLU A 234 3.01 -3.46 -26.59
CA GLU A 234 2.37 -3.99 -27.79
C GLU A 234 1.85 -2.86 -28.69
N ARG A 235 1.99 -3.03 -30.01
CA ARG A 235 1.56 -2.02 -30.99
C ARG A 235 0.09 -2.17 -31.42
N THR A 236 -0.72 -2.80 -30.57
CA THR A 236 -2.17 -3.01 -30.71
C THR A 236 -2.96 -1.78 -30.27
N ASP A 237 -4.23 -1.64 -30.70
CA ASP A 237 -5.10 -0.56 -30.22
C ASP A 237 -5.61 -0.86 -28.81
N GLU A 238 -5.83 -2.12 -28.50
CA GLU A 238 -6.22 -2.63 -27.19
C GLU A 238 -5.20 -2.26 -26.10
N ALA A 239 -3.90 -2.38 -26.40
CA ALA A 239 -2.83 -1.92 -25.50
C ALA A 239 -2.81 -0.40 -25.37
N ARG A 240 -2.89 0.35 -26.48
CA ARG A 240 -2.97 1.82 -26.47
C ARG A 240 -4.14 2.32 -25.60
N GLU A 241 -5.32 1.74 -25.78
CA GLU A 241 -6.50 2.08 -24.97
C GLU A 241 -6.32 1.71 -23.49
N ARG A 242 -5.71 0.55 -23.19
CA ARG A 242 -5.48 0.11 -21.80
C ARG A 242 -4.47 1.03 -21.10
N VAL A 243 -3.42 1.49 -21.78
CA VAL A 243 -2.52 2.54 -21.27
C VAL A 243 -3.27 3.87 -21.15
N ALA A 244 -4.08 4.28 -22.13
CA ALA A 244 -4.85 5.51 -22.06
C ALA A 244 -5.81 5.53 -20.85
N ARG A 245 -6.46 4.40 -20.55
CA ARG A 245 -7.30 4.19 -19.35
C ARG A 245 -6.52 4.01 -18.04
N TRP A 246 -5.20 3.79 -18.08
CA TRP A 246 -4.40 3.63 -16.87
C TRP A 246 -4.39 4.96 -16.06
N PRO A 247 -4.68 4.93 -14.75
CA PRO A 247 -4.79 6.13 -13.94
C PRO A 247 -3.42 6.77 -13.67
N PRO A 248 -3.36 8.09 -13.40
CA PRO A 248 -2.15 8.74 -12.94
C PRO A 248 -1.50 7.96 -11.79
N THR A 249 -0.26 7.53 -12.00
CA THR A 249 0.51 6.74 -11.05
C THR A 249 1.63 7.60 -10.48
N VAL A 250 1.74 7.60 -9.16
CA VAL A 250 2.76 8.32 -8.41
C VAL A 250 3.54 7.33 -7.58
N VAL A 251 4.87 7.38 -7.69
CA VAL A 251 5.79 6.44 -7.06
C VAL A 251 6.87 7.22 -6.31
N PHE A 252 7.21 6.80 -5.10
CA PHE A 252 8.52 7.12 -4.53
C PHE A 252 9.29 5.85 -4.15
N HIS A 253 10.62 5.90 -4.28
CA HIS A 253 11.48 4.73 -4.15
C HIS A 253 12.90 5.14 -3.72
N GLY A 254 13.51 4.40 -2.80
CA GLY A 254 14.97 4.43 -2.60
C GLY A 254 15.72 3.80 -3.78
N ASP A 255 16.90 4.33 -4.13
CA ASP A 255 17.75 3.71 -5.19
C ASP A 255 18.74 2.67 -4.64
N ALA A 256 18.86 2.54 -3.31
CA ALA A 256 19.63 1.49 -2.62
C ALA A 256 18.74 0.36 -2.08
N ASP A 257 17.44 0.35 -2.39
CA ASP A 257 16.49 -0.70 -2.01
C ASP A 257 16.91 -2.07 -2.56
N VAL A 258 17.31 -2.97 -1.66
CA VAL A 258 17.70 -4.34 -2.02
C VAL A 258 16.54 -5.34 -1.99
N ALA A 259 15.46 -5.02 -1.25
CA ALA A 259 14.33 -5.92 -1.04
C ALA A 259 13.31 -5.86 -2.18
N VAL A 260 13.14 -4.68 -2.79
CA VAL A 260 12.34 -4.42 -3.99
C VAL A 260 13.13 -3.41 -4.83
N PRO A 261 14.02 -3.83 -5.74
CA PRO A 261 14.91 -2.89 -6.43
C PRO A 261 14.12 -1.90 -7.30
N ILE A 262 14.59 -0.66 -7.33
CA ILE A 262 13.98 0.46 -8.06
C ILE A 262 13.62 0.15 -9.52
N GLY A 263 14.36 -0.76 -10.17
CA GLY A 263 14.06 -1.30 -11.50
C GLY A 263 12.65 -1.88 -11.67
N VAL A 264 11.99 -2.34 -10.60
CA VAL A 264 10.57 -2.73 -10.59
C VAL A 264 9.67 -1.53 -10.91
N SER A 265 9.97 -0.36 -10.33
CA SER A 265 9.26 0.89 -10.60
C SER A 265 9.67 1.53 -11.93
N GLU A 266 10.93 1.38 -12.34
CA GLU A 266 11.37 1.84 -13.66
C GLU A 266 10.76 1.02 -14.81
N GLN A 267 10.67 -0.32 -14.70
CA GLN A 267 9.99 -1.14 -15.71
C GLN A 267 8.53 -0.70 -15.89
N MET A 268 7.83 -0.38 -14.80
CA MET A 268 6.47 0.14 -14.85
C MET A 268 6.39 1.48 -15.61
N ARG A 269 7.26 2.44 -15.29
CA ARG A 269 7.36 3.74 -15.99
C ARG A 269 7.71 3.57 -17.48
N ASP A 270 8.67 2.69 -17.78
CA ASP A 270 9.22 2.47 -19.11
C ASP A 270 8.35 1.54 -19.99
N CYS A 271 7.25 1.02 -19.44
CA CYS A 271 6.19 0.33 -20.16
C CYS A 271 4.93 1.19 -20.32
N LEU A 272 4.53 1.96 -19.29
CA LEU A 272 3.29 2.74 -19.28
C LEU A 272 3.44 4.19 -19.75
N GLY A 273 4.66 4.74 -19.75
CA GLY A 273 4.95 6.14 -20.08
C GLY A 273 5.17 7.03 -18.84
N GLY A 274 6.09 7.99 -18.96
CA GLY A 274 6.39 8.97 -17.89
C GLY A 274 5.31 10.04 -17.71
N ASP A 275 4.38 10.17 -18.66
CA ASP A 275 3.13 10.92 -18.53
C ASP A 275 2.14 10.21 -17.59
N LYS A 276 2.18 8.87 -17.56
CA LYS A 276 1.38 8.02 -16.66
C LYS A 276 2.03 7.78 -15.32
N VAL A 277 3.36 7.64 -15.25
CA VAL A 277 4.09 7.25 -14.04
C VAL A 277 5.09 8.31 -13.62
N SER A 278 4.74 9.10 -12.61
CA SER A 278 5.64 10.03 -11.93
C SER A 278 6.46 9.29 -10.87
N LEU A 279 7.76 9.08 -11.12
CA LEU A 279 8.68 8.40 -10.20
C LEU A 279 9.65 9.39 -9.54
N PHE A 280 9.59 9.48 -8.21
CA PHE A 280 10.46 10.28 -7.36
C PHE A 280 11.48 9.38 -6.66
N VAL A 281 12.77 9.68 -6.80
CA VAL A 281 13.86 8.85 -6.29
C VAL A 281 14.47 9.47 -5.04
N ALA A 282 14.72 8.66 -4.01
CA ALA A 282 15.39 9.05 -2.77
C ALA A 282 16.82 8.47 -2.74
N PRO A 283 17.87 9.28 -3.01
CA PRO A 283 19.22 8.76 -3.16
C PRO A 283 19.79 8.15 -1.87
N GLY A 284 20.44 7.00 -2.01
CA GLY A 284 21.07 6.23 -0.94
C GLY A 284 20.11 5.59 0.05
N GLN A 285 18.79 5.60 -0.21
CA GLN A 285 17.80 5.04 0.71
C GLN A 285 17.49 3.58 0.41
N ASP A 286 17.32 2.79 1.47
CA ASP A 286 16.93 1.38 1.46
C ASP A 286 15.39 1.24 1.60
N HIS A 287 14.89 0.00 1.53
CA HIS A 287 13.48 -0.35 1.54
C HIS A 287 12.70 0.28 2.69
N LEU A 288 11.62 0.98 2.35
CA LEU A 288 10.65 1.54 3.30
C LEU A 288 11.24 2.52 4.34
N TYR A 289 12.28 3.28 3.94
CA TYR A 289 12.91 4.34 4.75
C TYR A 289 11.94 5.37 5.37
N ASP A 290 10.72 5.48 4.84
CA ASP A 290 9.65 6.39 5.26
C ASP A 290 8.84 5.89 6.48
N LEU A 291 8.88 4.59 6.81
CA LEU A 291 7.96 3.96 7.79
C LEU A 291 7.96 4.56 9.20
N THR A 292 9.07 5.15 9.63
CA THR A 292 9.25 5.74 10.96
C THR A 292 9.40 7.27 10.92
N ARG A 293 9.05 7.88 9.78
CA ARG A 293 9.24 9.30 9.48
C ARG A 293 7.92 10.06 9.46
N PHE A 294 8.03 11.37 9.64
CA PHE A 294 6.92 12.32 9.60
C PHE A 294 7.11 13.29 8.43
N MET A 295 6.03 13.87 7.90
CA MET A 295 6.10 14.78 6.74
C MET A 295 6.89 16.06 7.06
N GLU A 296 6.84 16.49 8.31
CA GLU A 296 7.60 17.59 8.89
C GLU A 296 9.08 17.26 9.20
N ASP A 297 9.52 15.99 9.10
CA ASP A 297 10.94 15.66 9.33
C ASP A 297 11.80 16.35 8.25
N PRO A 298 12.82 17.15 8.64
CA PRO A 298 13.57 18.01 7.71
C PRO A 298 14.66 17.27 6.91
N ALA A 299 14.60 15.94 6.92
CA ALA A 299 15.64 15.09 6.35
C ALA A 299 15.53 15.06 4.80
N PRO A 300 16.64 15.19 4.05
CA PRO A 300 16.59 15.28 2.58
C PRO A 300 15.97 14.06 1.89
N GLU A 301 16.07 12.87 2.50
CA GLU A 301 15.40 11.65 2.01
C GLU A 301 13.87 11.81 1.89
N MET A 302 13.26 12.63 2.75
CA MET A 302 11.82 12.91 2.71
C MET A 302 11.42 13.88 1.58
N ASP A 303 12.36 14.48 0.84
CA ASP A 303 12.04 15.33 -0.31
C ASP A 303 11.29 14.54 -1.40
N ALA A 304 11.67 13.27 -1.63
CA ALA A 304 10.97 12.40 -2.58
C ALA A 304 9.53 12.10 -2.12
N VAL A 305 9.33 11.85 -0.82
CA VAL A 305 7.99 11.64 -0.22
C VAL A 305 7.14 12.90 -0.36
N ARG A 306 7.68 14.08 -0.01
CA ARG A 306 6.96 15.36 -0.10
C ARG A 306 6.63 15.74 -1.56
N GLN A 307 7.52 15.44 -2.52
CA GLN A 307 7.24 15.61 -3.95
C GLN A 307 6.14 14.66 -4.44
N ALA A 308 6.14 13.40 -4.00
CA ALA A 308 5.13 12.42 -4.34
C ALA A 308 3.75 12.77 -3.77
N VAL A 309 3.66 13.21 -2.51
CA VAL A 309 2.39 13.70 -1.92
C VAL A 309 1.88 14.93 -2.65
N LYS A 310 2.73 15.94 -2.92
CA LYS A 310 2.37 17.09 -3.75
C LYS A 310 1.84 16.68 -5.12
N ARG A 311 2.40 15.63 -5.73
CA ARG A 311 1.95 15.12 -7.03
C ARG A 311 0.56 14.47 -6.95
N LEU A 312 0.18 13.84 -5.83
CA LEU A 312 -1.21 13.43 -5.59
C LEU A 312 -2.13 14.64 -5.46
N ASP A 313 -1.74 15.69 -4.72
CA ASP A 313 -2.55 16.91 -4.57
C ASP A 313 -2.83 17.57 -5.93
N GLU A 314 -1.82 17.63 -6.81
CA GLU A 314 -1.98 18.10 -8.20
C GLU A 314 -3.00 17.28 -9.00
N ILE A 315 -3.02 15.95 -8.84
CA ILE A 315 -3.98 15.06 -9.52
C ILE A 315 -5.40 15.27 -8.98
N VAL A 316 -5.57 15.38 -7.65
CA VAL A 316 -6.87 15.66 -7.02
C VAL A 316 -7.40 17.03 -7.43
N ALA A 317 -6.55 18.06 -7.41
CA ALA A 317 -6.92 19.41 -7.84
C ALA A 317 -7.33 19.45 -9.32
N HIS A 318 -6.61 18.73 -10.20
CA HIS A 318 -6.95 18.65 -11.62
C HIS A 318 -8.29 17.91 -11.85
N HIS A 319 -8.53 16.79 -11.17
CA HIS A 319 -9.79 16.05 -11.24
C HIS A 319 -10.98 16.90 -10.77
N ASN A 320 -10.84 17.60 -9.65
CA ASN A 320 -11.87 18.49 -9.13
C ASN A 320 -12.15 19.64 -10.10
N ALA A 321 -11.12 20.24 -10.71
CA ALA A 321 -11.28 21.29 -11.72
C ALA A 321 -11.89 20.81 -13.04
N ALA A 322 -11.76 19.51 -13.37
CA ALA A 322 -12.39 18.88 -14.54
C ALA A 322 -13.82 18.36 -14.26
N SER A 323 -14.31 18.48 -13.02
CA SER A 323 -15.62 17.99 -12.56
C SER A 323 -16.64 19.11 -12.32
N VAL A 324 -16.35 20.34 -12.75
CA VAL A 324 -17.13 21.58 -12.56
C VAL A 324 -17.52 22.18 -13.91
#